data_AF-A0A838VH00-F1
#
_entry.id   AF-A0A838VH00-F1
#
_cell.length_a   1.000
_cell.length_b   1.000
_cell.length_c   1.000
_cell.angle_alpha   90.00
_cell.angle_beta   90.00
_cell.angle_gamma   90.00
#
_symmetry.space_group_name_H-M   'P 1'
#
loop_
_entity.id
_entity.type
_entity.pdbx_description
1 polymer ?
#
loop_
_entity_poly.entity_id
_entity_poly.type
_entity_poly.pdbx_seq_one_letter_code
_entity_poly.pdbx_strand_id
1 'polypeptide(L)'
;MQSRLIFYKQETPYSCIPACLRMVLSAFEVDLSEAELRQLCDCTLFGTEALKAVDAVRNLGFSRTVKCTLTINELFAQIEVNLYPIVFVNLLPIDEVKVAHAMIVVAIAQ
;
A
#
# COMPACT_ATOMS: atom_id res chain seq x y z
N MET A 1 -1.78 19.88 0.91
CA MET A 1 -1.58 19.27 2.24
C MET A 1 -0.28 18.46 2.18
N GLN A 2 0.66 18.66 3.10
CA GLN A 2 1.90 17.87 3.11
C GLN A 2 1.59 16.50 3.72
N SER A 3 1.89 15.40 3.01
CA SER A 3 1.66 14.04 3.52
C SER A 3 2.43 13.81 4.81
N ARG A 4 1.80 13.21 5.82
CA ARG A 4 2.44 12.78 7.07
C ARG A 4 3.19 11.46 6.94
N LEU A 5 3.14 10.81 5.77
CA LEU A 5 3.84 9.55 5.55
C LEU A 5 5.34 9.79 5.53
N ILE A 6 6.05 9.02 6.35
CA ILE A 6 7.51 8.92 6.25
C ILE A 6 7.81 8.12 4.98
N PHE A 7 8.68 8.67 4.12
CA PHE A 7 9.08 7.99 2.90
C PHE A 7 10.07 6.86 3.22
N TYR A 8 9.72 5.65 2.82
CA TYR A 8 10.63 4.50 2.81
C TYR A 8 10.76 3.98 1.38
N LYS A 9 11.99 3.92 0.87
CA LYS A 9 12.27 3.33 -0.44
C LYS A 9 12.06 1.82 -0.36
N GLN A 10 11.40 1.26 -1.37
CA GLN A 10 11.27 -0.18 -1.57
C GLN A 10 12.64 -0.86 -1.60
N GLU A 11 12.85 -1.89 -0.78
CA GLU A 11 14.14 -2.55 -0.59
C GLU A 11 14.39 -3.69 -1.61
N THR A 12 13.34 -4.34 -2.13
CA THR A 12 13.47 -5.45 -3.11
C THR A 12 12.51 -5.30 -4.30
N PRO A 13 12.78 -5.84 -5.50
CA PRO A 13 11.91 -5.63 -6.68
C PRO A 13 10.46 -6.12 -6.56
N TYR A 14 10.19 -7.06 -5.66
CA TYR A 14 8.90 -7.75 -5.52
C TYR A 14 8.09 -7.33 -4.28
N SER A 15 8.59 -6.38 -3.48
CA SER A 15 8.01 -6.01 -2.19
C SER A 15 7.20 -4.70 -2.20
N CYS A 16 6.65 -4.30 -3.35
CA CYS A 16 5.90 -3.04 -3.47
C CYS A 16 4.73 -2.92 -2.46
N ILE A 17 4.00 -4.00 -2.17
CA ILE A 17 2.94 -3.98 -1.15
C ILE A 17 3.53 -3.85 0.27
N PRO A 18 4.48 -4.70 0.73
CA PRO A 18 5.18 -4.48 2.00
C PRO A 18 5.78 -3.09 2.18
N ALA A 19 6.39 -2.52 1.13
CA ALA A 19 6.95 -1.17 1.17
C ALA A 19 5.85 -0.11 1.39
N CYS A 20 4.70 -0.25 0.70
CA CYS A 20 3.55 0.60 0.93
C CYS A 20 3.02 0.46 2.36
N LEU A 21 2.87 -0.77 2.85
CA LEU A 21 2.41 -1.03 4.21
C LEU A 21 3.32 -0.42 5.26
N ARG A 22 4.64 -0.46 5.08
CA ARG A 22 5.60 0.17 6.00
C ARG A 22 5.31 1.65 6.16
N MET A 23 5.17 2.37 5.05
CA MET A 23 4.86 3.80 5.09
C MET A 23 3.49 4.06 5.74
N VAL A 24 2.46 3.32 5.35
CA VAL A 24 1.09 3.49 5.89
C VAL A 24 1.04 3.19 7.39
N LEU A 25 1.57 2.05 7.83
CA LEU A 25 1.57 1.63 9.23
C LEU A 25 2.38 2.57 10.11
N SER A 26 3.48 3.15 9.60
CA SER A 26 4.26 4.15 10.34
C SER A 26 3.44 5.39 10.69
N ALA A 27 2.47 5.78 9.85
CA ALA A 27 1.55 6.89 10.14
C ALA A 27 0.51 6.55 11.24
N PHE A 28 0.37 5.27 11.57
CA PHE A 28 -0.43 4.76 12.69
C PHE A 28 0.43 4.27 13.86
N GLU A 29 1.68 4.73 13.95
CA GLU A 29 2.62 4.42 15.04
C GLU A 29 2.97 2.93 15.16
N VAL A 30 2.78 2.16 14.07
CA VAL A 30 3.22 0.77 13.96
C VAL A 30 4.49 0.72 13.12
N ASP A 31 5.63 0.60 13.79
CA ASP A 31 6.94 0.52 13.13
C ASP A 31 7.33 -0.94 12.88
N LEU A 32 7.30 -1.34 11.60
CA LEU A 32 7.71 -2.65 11.11
C LEU A 32 8.62 -2.46 9.89
N SER A 33 9.70 -3.24 9.83
CA SER A 33 10.58 -3.26 8.66
C SER A 33 9.88 -3.86 7.43
N GLU A 34 10.40 -3.56 6.24
CA GLU A 34 9.91 -4.20 5.01
C GLU A 34 10.14 -5.72 5.03
N ALA A 35 11.20 -6.19 5.70
CA ALA A 35 11.48 -7.62 5.88
C ALA A 35 10.41 -8.32 6.73
N GLU A 36 10.01 -7.72 7.85
CA GLU A 36 8.91 -8.26 8.69
C GLU A 36 7.59 -8.26 7.92
N LEU A 37 7.29 -7.18 7.19
CA LEU A 37 6.06 -7.08 6.39
C LEU A 37 6.04 -8.06 5.21
N ARG A 38 7.19 -8.36 4.61
CA ARG A 38 7.30 -9.44 3.61
C ARG A 38 6.91 -10.79 4.21
N GLN A 39 7.36 -11.10 5.42
CA GLN A 39 6.99 -12.35 6.09
C GLN A 39 5.51 -12.37 6.46
N LEU A 40 5.00 -11.30 7.06
CA LEU A 40 3.59 -11.18 7.48
C LEU A 40 2.62 -11.28 6.30
N CYS A 41 2.97 -10.71 5.16
CA CYS A 41 2.13 -10.73 3.96
C CYS A 41 2.33 -11.98 3.09
N ASP A 42 3.21 -12.92 3.48
CA ASP A 42 3.62 -14.06 2.68
C ASP A 42 4.03 -13.62 1.24
N CYS A 43 4.93 -12.64 1.21
CA CYS A 43 5.48 -12.04 0.01
C CYS A 43 6.50 -12.98 -0.65
N THR A 44 6.30 -13.26 -1.93
CA THR A 44 7.16 -14.14 -2.72
C THR A 44 7.96 -13.34 -3.75
N LEU A 45 8.84 -14.00 -4.51
CA LEU A 45 9.54 -13.38 -5.65
C LEU A 45 8.60 -12.88 -6.76
N PHE A 46 7.34 -13.35 -6.77
CA PHE A 46 6.30 -12.88 -7.69
C PHE A 46 5.45 -11.75 -7.12
N GLY A 47 5.77 -11.31 -5.90
CA GLY A 47 5.05 -10.26 -5.19
C GLY A 47 4.15 -10.79 -4.08
N THR A 48 3.22 -9.93 -3.68
CA THR A 48 2.25 -10.18 -2.62
C THR A 48 0.84 -10.16 -3.21
N GLU A 49 0.03 -11.16 -2.87
CA GLU A 49 -1.40 -11.13 -3.20
C GLU A 49 -2.12 -10.11 -2.31
N ALA A 50 -2.97 -9.28 -2.90
CA ALA A 50 -3.64 -8.19 -2.19
C ALA A 50 -4.43 -8.65 -0.95
N LEU A 51 -5.05 -9.84 -0.99
CA LEU A 51 -5.80 -10.37 0.14
C LEU A 51 -4.88 -10.81 1.30
N LYS A 52 -3.69 -11.33 1.02
CA LYS A 52 -2.71 -11.67 2.06
C LYS A 52 -2.23 -10.43 2.81
N ALA A 53 -2.07 -9.30 2.10
CA ALA A 53 -1.77 -8.01 2.72
C ALA A 53 -2.93 -7.51 3.61
N VAL A 54 -4.18 -7.67 3.16
CA VAL A 54 -5.37 -7.34 3.97
C VAL A 54 -5.37 -8.17 5.26
N ASP A 55 -5.14 -9.49 5.15
CA ASP A 55 -5.15 -10.39 6.31
C ASP A 55 -3.99 -10.10 7.26
N ALA A 56 -2.79 -9.82 6.75
CA ALA A 56 -1.64 -9.41 7.55
C ALA A 56 -1.95 -8.16 8.39
N VAL A 57 -2.53 -7.13 7.77
CA VAL A 57 -2.87 -5.87 8.45
C VAL A 57 -4.02 -6.06 9.45
N ARG A 58 -4.99 -6.93 9.16
CA ARG A 58 -6.04 -7.31 10.12
C ARG A 58 -5.47 -8.01 11.34
N ASN A 59 -4.49 -8.89 11.15
CA ASN A 59 -3.79 -9.57 12.26
C ASN A 59 -3.00 -8.59 13.15
N LEU A 60 -2.65 -7.41 12.62
CA LEU A 60 -2.06 -6.31 13.38
C LEU A 60 -3.10 -5.42 14.09
N GLY A 61 -4.40 -5.77 14.04
CA GLY A 61 -5.47 -5.06 14.74
C GLY A 61 -6.32 -4.11 13.87
N PHE A 62 -5.95 -3.89 12.60
CA PHE A 62 -6.71 -3.06 11.66
C PHE A 62 -7.84 -3.87 11.00
N SER A 63 -8.79 -4.35 11.82
CA SER A 63 -9.87 -5.27 11.41
C SER A 63 -10.74 -4.78 10.26
N ARG A 64 -10.82 -3.46 10.04
CA ARG A 64 -11.63 -2.84 8.98
C ARG A 64 -10.92 -2.71 7.63
N THR A 65 -9.68 -3.18 7.51
CA THR A 65 -8.96 -3.18 6.24
C THR A 65 -9.68 -4.06 5.23
N VAL A 66 -9.86 -3.57 4.01
CA VAL A 66 -10.58 -4.27 2.93
C VAL A 66 -9.93 -4.01 1.57
N LYS A 67 -10.04 -4.99 0.67
CA LYS A 67 -9.78 -4.79 -0.76
C LYS A 67 -11.10 -4.43 -1.43
N CYS A 68 -11.13 -3.31 -2.13
CA CYS A 68 -12.31 -2.85 -2.88
C CYS A 68 -11.88 -2.14 -4.17
N THR A 69 -12.85 -1.89 -5.05
CA THR A 69 -12.68 -1.06 -6.24
C THR A 69 -13.44 0.23 -6.01
N LEU A 70 -12.70 1.29 -5.70
CA LEU A 70 -13.26 2.62 -5.45
C LEU A 70 -13.34 3.43 -6.74
N THR A 71 -14.35 4.28 -6.84
CA THR A 71 -14.36 5.44 -7.73
C THR A 71 -13.36 6.49 -7.26
N ILE A 72 -13.01 7.44 -8.14
CA ILE A 72 -12.13 8.56 -7.78
C ILE A 72 -12.72 9.39 -6.63
N ASN A 73 -14.04 9.61 -6.61
CA ASN A 73 -14.70 10.36 -5.55
C ASN A 73 -14.65 9.63 -4.20
N GLU A 74 -14.82 8.31 -4.20
CA GLU A 74 -14.68 7.51 -2.98
C GLU A 74 -13.23 7.49 -2.48
N LEU A 75 -12.26 7.38 -3.40
CA LEU A 75 -10.84 7.47 -3.08
C LEU A 75 -10.47 8.84 -2.48
N PHE A 76 -11.00 9.92 -3.04
CA PHE A 76 -10.85 11.27 -2.48
C PHE A 76 -11.41 11.35 -1.06
N ALA A 77 -12.61 10.80 -0.83
CA ALA A 77 -13.23 10.77 0.48
C ALA A 77 -12.40 10.00 1.53
N GLN A 78 -11.64 8.96 1.13
CA GLN A 78 -10.72 8.28 2.05
C GLN A 78 -9.54 9.18 2.47
N ILE A 79 -8.97 9.93 1.52
CA ILE A 79 -7.80 10.79 1.76
C ILE A 79 -8.17 11.95 2.70
N GLU A 80 -9.36 12.54 2.51
CA GLU A 80 -9.87 13.63 3.35
C GLU A 80 -9.99 13.26 4.85
N VAL A 81 -10.24 11.98 5.14
CA VAL A 81 -10.29 11.47 6.52
C VAL A 81 -8.95 10.90 7.00
N ASN A 82 -7.84 11.27 6.36
CA ASN A 82 -6.47 10.84 6.67
C ASN A 82 -6.27 9.31 6.60
N LEU A 83 -6.97 8.63 5.69
CA LEU A 83 -6.61 7.27 5.30
C LEU A 83 -5.62 7.31 4.13
N TYR A 84 -4.86 6.23 3.98
CA TYR A 84 -3.82 6.10 2.96
C TYR A 84 -4.09 4.87 2.09
N PRO A 85 -5.00 4.96 1.11
CA PRO A 85 -5.32 3.83 0.24
C PRO A 85 -4.11 3.37 -0.55
N ILE A 86 -3.89 2.05 -0.56
CA ILE A 86 -2.93 1.40 -1.46
C ILE A 86 -3.68 1.01 -2.73
N VAL A 87 -3.24 1.55 -3.86
CA VAL A 87 -3.81 1.29 -5.19
C VAL A 87 -2.89 0.41 -6.01
N PHE A 88 -3.49 -0.36 -6.92
CA PHE A 88 -2.78 -1.18 -7.88
C PHE A 88 -2.87 -0.53 -9.26
N VAL A 89 -1.72 -0.21 -9.84
CA VAL A 89 -1.61 0.34 -11.18
C VAL A 89 -0.95 -0.65 -12.11
N ASN A 90 -1.27 -0.57 -13.40
CA ASN A 90 -0.45 -1.21 -14.43
C ASN A 90 0.63 -0.20 -14.82
N LEU A 91 1.90 -0.61 -14.79
CA LEU A 91 3.00 0.27 -15.18
C LEU A 91 3.06 0.52 -16.70
N LEU A 92 2.34 -0.25 -17.51
CA LEU A 92 2.13 0.11 -18.92
C LEU A 92 1.18 1.32 -19.03
N PRO A 93 1.53 2.44 -19.70
CA PRO A 93 2.67 2.62 -20.61
C PRO A 93 3.88 3.39 -20.03
N ILE A 94 3.94 3.62 -18.71
CA ILE A 94 4.99 4.40 -18.04
C ILE A 94 6.39 3.83 -18.29
N ASP A 95 6.56 2.51 -18.16
CA ASP A 95 7.85 1.83 -18.31
C ASP A 95 7.86 0.73 -19.38
N GLU A 96 6.79 0.65 -20.18
CA GLU A 96 6.56 -0.38 -21.21
C GLU A 96 6.44 -1.82 -20.67
N VAL A 97 6.43 -2.03 -19.36
CA VAL A 97 6.32 -3.35 -18.73
C VAL A 97 4.89 -3.60 -18.27
N LYS A 98 4.27 -4.69 -18.76
CA LYS A 98 2.95 -5.12 -18.32
C LYS A 98 3.04 -5.82 -16.95
N VAL A 99 3.18 -5.02 -15.90
CA VAL A 99 3.26 -5.50 -14.51
C VAL A 99 2.38 -4.64 -13.60
N ALA A 100 1.73 -5.30 -12.63
CA ALA A 100 0.99 -4.61 -11.59
C ALA A 100 1.95 -4.10 -10.52
N HIS A 101 1.78 -2.85 -10.08
CA HIS A 101 2.55 -2.24 -9.02
C HIS A 101 1.65 -1.58 -7.98
N ALA A 102 2.07 -1.59 -6.73
CA ALA A 102 1.32 -0.98 -5.63
C ALA A 102 1.86 0.42 -5.34
N MET A 103 0.97 1.38 -5.13
CA MET A 103 1.31 2.77 -4.78
C MET A 103 0.38 3.28 -3.68
N ILE A 104 0.84 4.25 -2.90
CA ILE A 104 0.00 4.94 -1.92
C ILE A 104 -0.53 6.23 -2.54
N VAL A 105 -1.83 6.46 -2.45
CA VAL A 105 -2.42 7.73 -2.88
C VAL A 105 -2.36 8.71 -1.72
N VAL A 106 -1.60 9.81 -1.91
CA VAL A 106 -1.38 10.83 -0.87
C VAL A 106 -2.14 12.13 -1.12
N ALA A 107 -2.53 12.38 -2.37
CA ALA A 107 -3.32 13.51 -2.80
C ALA A 107 -3.92 13.22 -4.18
N ILE A 108 -5.02 13.91 -4.50
CA ILE A 108 -5.62 13.93 -5.84
C ILE A 108 -5.76 15.40 -6.22
N ALA A 109 -5.21 15.78 -7.36
CA ALA A 109 -5.40 17.13 -7.91
C ALA A 109 -6.80 17.24 -8.53
N GLN A 110 -7.49 18.35 -8.26
CA GLN A 110 -8.71 18.74 -8.97
C GLN A 110 -8.36 19.61 -10.18
#